data_AF-A0A6A4B6S1-F1
#
_entry.id   AF-A0A6A4B6S1-F1
#
_cell.length_a   1.000
_cell.length_b   1.000
_cell.length_c   1.000
_cell.angle_alpha   90.00
_cell.angle_beta   90.00
_cell.angle_gamma   90.00
#
_symmetry.space_group_name_H-M   'P 1'
#
loop_
_entity.id
_entity.type
_entity.pdbx_description
1 polymer ?
#
loop_
_entity_poly.entity_id
_entity_poly.type
_entity_poly.pdbx_seq_one_letter_code
_entity_poly.pdbx_strand_id
1 'polypeptide(L)'
;MSRDIPRSAIVPWEPAQIRVLTLDTITPRILIRQKVLPPGWLFPKRTGRAGQLDPTLYLPELITERNVTDLYLDDPWEALDLDPTKPLTLDPDLCPPLAAITDEFLALAKDHKQAIWESTHSFPIPRSKQTAEPWAASVYPGRKNRSSHAREKFRAWEDRVFELIRRTGCCDLDVLLDPVFLRFPQQSEETTWFPGREALAEGRPAPRRLKAALRDCDQASAWRNHYRMNPGSHPALKIRRLRLKFTPSDPPAQ
;
A
#
# COMPACT_ATOMS: atom_id res chain seq x y z
N MET A 1 11.71 6.43 32.61
CA MET A 1 12.63 5.34 32.19
C MET A 1 12.17 4.83 30.83
N SER A 2 13.10 4.66 29.88
CA SER A 2 12.78 4.11 28.55
C SER A 2 12.38 2.64 28.71
N ARG A 3 11.18 2.26 28.23
CA ARG A 3 10.77 0.84 28.20
C ARG A 3 11.74 0.08 27.29
N ASP A 4 12.39 -0.94 27.82
CA ASP A 4 13.14 -1.87 26.99
C ASP A 4 12.16 -2.88 26.37
N ILE A 5 11.42 -2.43 25.35
CA ILE A 5 10.51 -3.30 24.59
C ILE A 5 11.37 -4.20 23.70
N PRO A 6 11.26 -5.53 23.80
CA PRO A 6 12.04 -6.44 22.96
C PRO A 6 11.82 -6.14 21.48
N ARG A 7 12.89 -6.21 20.67
CA ARG A 7 12.79 -5.94 19.22
C ARG A 7 11.72 -6.79 18.54
N SER A 8 11.56 -8.05 18.95
CA SER A 8 10.53 -8.98 18.45
C SER A 8 9.10 -8.56 18.77
N ALA A 9 8.89 -7.77 19.82
CA ALA A 9 7.58 -7.25 20.21
C ALA A 9 7.18 -6.01 19.39
N ILE A 10 8.14 -5.33 18.77
CA ILE A 10 7.88 -4.13 17.97
C ILE A 10 7.96 -4.32 16.46
N VAL A 11 8.29 -5.52 15.97
CA VAL A 11 8.18 -5.86 14.54
C VAL A 11 6.74 -5.57 14.06
N PRO A 12 6.54 -4.96 12.88
CA PRO A 12 7.55 -4.56 11.89
C PRO A 12 8.13 -3.17 12.08
N TRP A 13 7.78 -2.46 13.14
CA TRP A 13 8.15 -1.07 13.32
C TRP A 13 9.63 -0.88 13.63
N GLU A 14 10.20 0.20 13.10
CA GLU A 14 11.62 0.55 13.24
C GLU A 14 11.95 0.94 14.70
N PRO A 15 12.77 0.15 15.43
CA PRO A 15 13.01 0.36 16.86
C PRO A 15 13.52 1.74 17.23
N ALA A 16 14.41 2.31 16.41
CA ALA A 16 14.96 3.64 16.67
C ALA A 16 13.88 4.72 16.63
N GLN A 17 12.88 4.56 15.77
CA GLN A 17 11.77 5.52 15.65
C GLN A 17 10.74 5.32 16.75
N ILE A 18 10.41 4.08 17.11
CA ILE A 18 9.40 3.78 18.13
C ILE A 18 9.86 4.16 19.53
N ARG A 19 11.16 4.19 19.80
CA ARG A 19 11.71 4.70 21.07
C ARG A 19 11.52 6.22 21.24
N VAL A 20 11.27 6.96 20.17
CA VAL A 20 11.17 8.43 20.16
C VAL A 20 9.73 8.90 19.93
N LEU A 21 8.96 8.16 19.12
CA LEU A 21 7.58 8.50 18.78
C LEU A 21 6.62 7.98 19.86
N THR A 22 5.75 8.85 20.35
CA THR A 22 4.63 8.51 21.22
C THR A 22 3.31 8.67 20.47
N LEU A 23 2.25 8.03 20.95
CA LEU A 23 0.91 8.26 20.40
C LEU A 23 0.51 9.75 20.39
N ASP A 24 0.98 10.55 21.36
CA ASP A 24 0.70 11.99 21.44
C ASP A 24 1.39 12.81 20.36
N THR A 25 2.58 12.36 19.93
CA THR A 25 3.42 13.12 18.99
C THR A 25 3.30 12.61 17.56
N ILE A 26 2.82 11.39 17.36
CA ILE A 26 2.77 10.78 16.03
C ILE A 26 1.59 11.30 15.21
N THR A 27 1.82 11.54 13.93
CA THR A 27 0.81 11.94 12.93
C THR A 27 1.03 11.13 11.65
N PRO A 28 0.09 11.09 10.69
CA PRO A 28 0.31 10.42 9.42
C PRO A 28 1.54 10.95 8.69
N ARG A 29 1.76 12.27 8.74
CA ARG A 29 2.95 12.91 8.16
C ARG A 29 4.24 12.44 8.83
N ILE A 30 4.24 12.28 10.14
CA ILE A 30 5.41 11.80 10.90
C ILE A 30 5.68 10.32 10.60
N LEU A 31 4.64 9.47 10.57
CA LEU A 31 4.78 8.06 10.17
C LEU A 31 5.49 7.92 8.81
N ILE A 32 5.01 8.68 7.80
CA ILE A 32 5.56 8.65 6.45
C ILE A 32 7.00 9.17 6.45
N ARG A 33 7.25 10.31 7.11
CA ARG A 33 8.57 10.96 7.12
C ARG A 33 9.63 10.11 7.82
N GLN A 34 9.28 9.48 8.94
CA GLN A 34 10.20 8.69 9.76
C GLN A 34 10.42 7.28 9.24
N LYS A 35 9.70 6.87 8.18
CA LYS A 35 9.83 5.54 7.56
C LYS A 35 9.76 4.42 8.60
N VAL A 36 8.79 4.53 9.50
CA VAL A 36 8.69 3.64 10.66
C VAL A 36 8.38 2.20 10.29
N LEU A 37 7.96 1.94 9.05
CA LEU A 37 7.85 0.60 8.48
C LEU A 37 9.02 0.39 7.50
N PRO A 38 9.85 -0.65 7.68
CA PRO A 38 11.00 -0.88 6.84
C PRO A 38 10.55 -1.27 5.42
N PRO A 39 11.20 -0.72 4.37
CA PRO A 39 10.99 -1.18 3.01
C PRO A 39 11.30 -2.68 2.88
N GLY A 40 10.49 -3.41 2.11
CA GLY A 40 10.61 -4.86 1.99
C GLY A 40 9.69 -5.65 2.93
N TRP A 41 9.00 -4.99 3.88
CA TRP A 41 8.05 -5.71 4.75
C TRP A 41 6.70 -5.93 4.09
N LEU A 42 6.01 -4.86 3.67
CA LEU A 42 4.71 -4.96 2.99
C LEU A 42 4.85 -4.95 1.47
N PHE A 43 5.67 -4.02 0.97
CA PHE A 43 6.04 -3.88 -0.44
C PHE A 43 7.55 -4.10 -0.61
N PRO A 44 8.01 -4.60 -1.77
CA PRO A 44 9.43 -4.84 -1.99
C PRO A 44 10.27 -3.58 -1.83
N LYS A 45 11.53 -3.74 -1.39
CA LYS A 45 12.48 -2.63 -1.31
C LYS A 45 12.84 -2.15 -2.71
N ARG A 46 12.81 -0.83 -2.91
CA ARG A 46 13.27 -0.21 -4.16
C ARG A 46 14.78 -0.34 -4.31
N THR A 47 15.23 -0.91 -5.42
CA THR A 47 16.67 -1.11 -5.73
C THR A 47 17.21 -0.03 -6.68
N GLY A 48 16.35 0.65 -7.43
CA GLY A 48 16.71 1.71 -8.38
C GLY A 48 16.07 3.07 -8.07
N ARG A 49 16.14 3.99 -9.04
CA ARG A 49 15.38 5.24 -8.99
C ARG A 49 13.94 4.96 -9.43
N ALA A 50 12.96 5.44 -8.67
CA ALA A 50 11.56 5.29 -9.06
C ALA A 50 11.30 5.88 -10.44
N GLY A 51 10.59 5.13 -11.28
CA GLY A 51 10.26 5.54 -12.65
C GLY A 51 11.45 5.52 -13.62
N GLN A 52 12.61 5.00 -13.21
CA GLN A 52 13.69 4.74 -14.15
C GLN A 52 13.26 3.63 -15.11
N LEU A 53 13.29 3.94 -16.40
CA LEU A 53 13.02 2.97 -17.45
C LEU A 53 14.20 1.98 -17.51
N ASP A 54 13.89 0.69 -17.43
CA ASP A 54 14.82 -0.38 -17.74
C ASP A 54 14.57 -0.84 -19.19
N PRO A 55 15.47 -0.53 -20.15
CA PRO A 55 15.28 -0.91 -21.54
C PRO A 55 15.22 -2.42 -21.78
N THR A 56 15.79 -3.22 -20.86
CA THR A 56 15.81 -4.69 -20.98
C THR A 56 14.47 -5.31 -20.60
N LEU A 57 13.68 -4.61 -19.78
CA LEU A 57 12.37 -5.06 -19.30
C LEU A 57 11.21 -4.34 -19.99
N TYR A 58 11.47 -3.23 -20.67
CA TYR A 58 10.45 -2.42 -21.30
C TYR A 58 10.02 -2.97 -22.67
N LEU A 59 8.75 -3.35 -22.78
CA LEU A 59 8.13 -3.82 -24.01
C LEU A 59 7.19 -2.73 -24.58
N PRO A 60 7.66 -1.87 -25.50
CA PRO A 60 6.84 -0.76 -26.03
C PRO A 60 5.56 -1.22 -26.73
N GLU A 61 5.55 -2.43 -27.29
CA GLU A 61 4.42 -3.03 -28.00
C GLU A 61 3.23 -3.31 -27.06
N LEU A 62 3.49 -3.47 -25.76
CA LEU A 62 2.45 -3.58 -24.74
C LEU A 62 1.90 -2.21 -24.32
N ILE A 63 2.68 -1.15 -24.44
CA ILE A 63 2.32 0.22 -24.01
C ILE A 63 1.80 1.03 -25.21
N THR A 64 0.64 0.57 -25.73
CA THR A 64 -0.10 1.21 -26.82
C THR A 64 -1.46 1.69 -26.33
N GLU A 65 -2.06 2.68 -27.02
CA GLU A 65 -3.37 3.22 -26.68
C GLU A 65 -4.42 2.11 -26.50
N ARG A 66 -4.51 1.22 -27.49
CA ARG A 66 -5.45 0.10 -27.48
C ARG A 66 -5.26 -0.79 -26.26
N ASN A 67 -4.03 -1.23 -25.98
CA ASN A 67 -3.77 -2.12 -24.85
C ASN A 67 -4.07 -1.45 -23.51
N VAL A 68 -3.76 -0.16 -23.37
CA VAL A 68 -4.02 0.59 -22.13
C VAL A 68 -5.52 0.84 -21.96
N THR A 69 -6.22 1.23 -23.02
CA THR A 69 -7.68 1.41 -23.00
C THR A 69 -8.40 0.10 -22.69
N ASP A 70 -8.06 -0.99 -23.39
CA ASP A 70 -8.64 -2.32 -23.16
C ASP A 70 -8.41 -2.77 -21.70
N LEU A 71 -7.22 -2.54 -21.14
CA LEU A 71 -6.93 -2.84 -19.74
C LEU A 71 -7.83 -2.04 -18.79
N TYR A 72 -8.04 -0.75 -19.04
CA TYR A 72 -8.83 0.10 -18.15
C TYR A 72 -10.33 -0.15 -18.27
N LEU A 73 -10.82 -0.57 -19.43
CA LEU A 73 -12.21 -0.97 -19.63
C LEU A 73 -12.59 -2.26 -18.89
N ASP A 74 -11.60 -3.08 -18.54
CA ASP A 74 -11.79 -4.29 -17.73
C ASP A 74 -11.88 -3.99 -16.22
N ASP A 75 -11.78 -2.73 -15.80
CA ASP A 75 -11.79 -2.30 -14.39
C ASP A 75 -10.87 -3.17 -13.49
N PRO A 76 -9.55 -3.23 -13.75
CA PRO A 76 -8.65 -4.19 -13.10
C PRO A 76 -8.52 -3.96 -11.59
N TRP A 77 -8.92 -2.78 -11.11
CA TRP A 77 -8.98 -2.46 -9.70
C TRP A 77 -10.12 -3.14 -8.94
N GLU A 78 -11.08 -3.77 -9.62
CA GLU A 78 -12.08 -4.64 -8.96
C GLU A 78 -11.42 -5.85 -8.30
N ALA A 79 -10.19 -6.22 -8.69
CA ALA A 79 -9.39 -7.21 -7.95
C ALA A 79 -9.05 -6.77 -6.50
N LEU A 80 -9.22 -5.48 -6.18
CA LEU A 80 -9.08 -4.96 -4.82
C LEU A 80 -10.35 -5.07 -3.98
N ASP A 81 -11.47 -5.48 -4.58
CA ASP A 81 -12.71 -5.67 -3.84
C ASP A 81 -12.47 -6.63 -2.69
N LEU A 82 -12.92 -6.15 -1.55
CA LEU A 82 -12.83 -6.88 -0.30
C LEU A 82 -13.94 -7.91 -0.28
N ASP A 83 -13.61 -9.12 0.14
CA ASP A 83 -14.58 -9.92 0.87
C ASP A 83 -14.79 -9.19 2.22
N PRO A 84 -15.98 -8.58 2.47
CA PRO A 84 -16.24 -7.73 3.63
C PRO A 84 -16.30 -8.51 4.96
N THR A 85 -16.01 -9.82 4.97
CA THR A 85 -16.44 -10.71 6.05
C THR A 85 -15.64 -10.69 7.34
N LYS A 86 -14.46 -10.05 7.41
CA LYS A 86 -13.86 -9.48 8.64
C LYS A 86 -12.40 -9.03 8.42
N PRO A 87 -11.96 -7.93 9.05
CA PRO A 87 -10.52 -7.66 9.21
C PRO A 87 -9.79 -8.89 9.77
N LEU A 88 -8.61 -9.20 9.22
CA LEU A 88 -7.96 -10.49 9.47
C LEU A 88 -7.19 -10.53 10.79
N THR A 89 -6.73 -9.38 11.25
CA THR A 89 -5.86 -9.24 12.43
C THR A 89 -6.41 -8.23 13.44
N LEU A 90 -7.51 -7.58 13.10
CA LEU A 90 -8.25 -6.62 13.90
C LEU A 90 -9.60 -7.24 14.25
N ASP A 91 -10.04 -7.05 15.48
CA ASP A 91 -11.40 -7.40 15.88
C ASP A 91 -12.20 -6.09 16.07
N PRO A 92 -13.05 -5.71 15.10
CA PRO A 92 -13.89 -4.51 15.19
C PRO A 92 -14.89 -4.57 16.34
N ASP A 93 -15.27 -5.76 16.78
CA ASP A 93 -16.29 -5.97 17.81
C ASP A 93 -15.77 -5.60 19.21
N LEU A 94 -14.44 -5.49 19.38
CA LEU A 94 -13.80 -5.04 20.64
C LEU A 94 -14.07 -3.57 20.96
N CYS A 95 -14.43 -2.75 19.98
CA CYS A 95 -14.64 -1.31 20.18
C CYS A 95 -15.54 -0.72 19.08
N PRO A 96 -16.77 -0.26 19.38
CA PRO A 96 -17.68 0.27 18.35
C PRO A 96 -17.09 1.40 17.48
N PRO A 97 -16.32 2.37 18.02
CA PRO A 97 -15.60 3.34 17.19
C PRO A 97 -14.64 2.75 16.15
N LEU A 98 -14.04 1.59 16.42
CA LEU A 98 -13.12 0.91 15.50
C LEU A 98 -13.86 0.32 14.30
N ALA A 99 -15.08 -0.20 14.51
CA ALA A 99 -15.96 -0.63 13.43
C ALA A 99 -16.31 0.56 12.51
N ALA A 100 -16.69 1.71 13.09
CA ALA A 100 -16.99 2.91 12.30
C ALA A 100 -15.81 3.38 11.44
N ILE A 101 -14.58 3.38 11.98
CA ILE A 101 -13.38 3.72 11.20
C ILE A 101 -13.11 2.72 10.07
N THR A 102 -13.40 1.45 10.31
CA THR A 102 -13.27 0.41 9.29
C THR A 102 -14.27 0.65 8.17
N ASP A 103 -15.55 0.88 8.49
CA ASP A 103 -16.60 1.18 7.50
C ASP A 103 -16.29 2.44 6.68
N GLU A 104 -15.81 3.50 7.35
CA GLU A 104 -15.34 4.72 6.68
C GLU A 104 -14.21 4.44 5.70
N PHE A 105 -13.25 3.57 6.09
CA PHE A 105 -12.17 3.18 5.20
C PHE A 105 -12.69 2.39 4.00
N LEU A 106 -13.61 1.44 4.20
CA LEU A 106 -14.17 0.64 3.13
C LEU A 106 -14.87 1.50 2.09
N ALA A 107 -15.65 2.49 2.53
CA ALA A 107 -16.27 3.47 1.65
C ALA A 107 -15.22 4.30 0.89
N LEU A 108 -14.20 4.79 1.60
CA LEU A 108 -13.12 5.57 1.00
C LEU A 108 -12.29 4.75 -0.02
N ALA A 109 -12.00 3.50 0.30
CA ALA A 109 -11.29 2.58 -0.58
C ALA A 109 -12.08 2.30 -1.84
N LYS A 110 -13.41 2.10 -1.73
CA LYS A 110 -14.32 1.91 -2.86
C LYS A 110 -14.25 3.07 -3.86
N ASP A 111 -14.27 4.31 -3.38
CA ASP A 111 -14.23 5.52 -4.21
C ASP A 111 -12.86 5.77 -4.86
N HIS A 112 -11.81 5.08 -4.40
CA HIS A 112 -10.43 5.30 -4.83
C HIS A 112 -9.70 4.02 -5.28
N LYS A 113 -10.41 2.90 -5.50
CA LYS A 113 -9.83 1.61 -5.92
C LYS A 113 -8.87 1.74 -7.10
N GLN A 114 -9.27 2.49 -8.13
CA GLN A 114 -8.43 2.75 -9.29
C GLN A 114 -7.08 3.38 -8.89
N ALA A 115 -7.08 4.41 -8.06
CA ALA A 115 -5.86 5.10 -7.64
C ALA A 115 -4.93 4.20 -6.80
N ILE A 116 -5.52 3.33 -5.98
CA ILE A 116 -4.80 2.35 -5.16
C ILE A 116 -4.16 1.31 -6.05
N TRP A 117 -4.93 0.70 -6.95
CA TRP A 117 -4.44 -0.29 -7.91
C TRP A 117 -3.33 0.28 -8.79
N GLU A 118 -3.51 1.51 -9.31
CA GLU A 118 -2.48 2.21 -10.10
C GLU A 118 -1.18 2.45 -9.31
N SER A 119 -1.25 2.52 -7.98
CA SER A 119 -0.07 2.75 -7.14
C SER A 119 0.83 1.52 -7.04
N THR A 120 0.27 0.32 -7.19
CA THR A 120 0.99 -0.95 -7.23
C THR A 120 1.15 -1.50 -8.64
N HIS A 121 0.45 -0.97 -9.64
CA HIS A 121 0.50 -1.37 -11.06
C HIS A 121 0.91 -0.23 -11.98
N SER A 122 1.73 0.70 -11.50
CA SER A 122 2.22 1.78 -12.35
C SER A 122 3.26 1.24 -13.34
N PHE A 123 2.93 1.27 -14.63
CA PHE A 123 3.86 0.94 -15.71
C PHE A 123 4.47 2.18 -16.36
N PRO A 124 5.72 2.09 -16.85
CA PRO A 124 6.44 3.26 -17.37
C PRO A 124 5.85 3.73 -18.70
N ILE A 125 5.65 5.04 -18.82
CA ILE A 125 5.32 5.73 -20.07
C ILE A 125 6.44 6.74 -20.34
N PRO A 126 7.41 6.45 -21.22
CA PRO A 126 8.55 7.32 -21.47
C PRO A 126 8.13 8.72 -21.93
N ARG A 127 8.93 9.74 -21.59
CA ARG A 127 8.65 11.13 -22.00
C ARG A 127 8.52 11.27 -23.52
N SER A 128 9.34 10.57 -24.31
CA SER A 128 9.23 10.55 -25.76
C SER A 128 7.84 10.12 -26.24
N LYS A 129 7.26 9.09 -25.63
CA LYS A 129 5.91 8.61 -25.91
C LYS A 129 4.84 9.62 -25.45
N GLN A 130 5.02 10.24 -24.28
CA GLN A 130 4.13 11.32 -23.81
C GLN A 130 4.14 12.54 -24.76
N THR A 131 5.27 12.83 -25.40
CA THR A 131 5.37 13.92 -26.39
C THR A 131 4.77 13.54 -27.73
N ALA A 132 4.91 12.29 -28.15
CA ALA A 132 4.48 11.82 -29.47
C ALA A 132 2.98 11.47 -29.53
N GLU A 133 2.38 11.01 -28.43
CA GLU A 133 1.06 10.38 -28.44
C GLU A 133 0.10 11.06 -27.42
N PRO A 134 -1.03 11.64 -27.86
CA PRO A 134 -1.96 12.37 -26.99
C PRO A 134 -2.52 11.53 -25.83
N TRP A 135 -2.84 10.25 -26.06
CA TRP A 135 -3.32 9.35 -25.02
C TRP A 135 -2.26 9.14 -23.91
N ALA A 136 -0.98 9.06 -24.28
CA ALA A 136 0.11 8.87 -23.33
C ALA A 136 0.34 10.13 -22.48
N ALA A 137 0.17 11.31 -23.10
CA ALA A 137 0.22 12.59 -22.43
C ALA A 137 -0.87 12.77 -21.37
N SER A 138 -2.03 12.12 -21.52
CA SER A 138 -3.14 12.21 -20.56
C SER A 138 -3.06 11.18 -19.45
N VAL A 139 -2.66 9.94 -19.76
CA VAL A 139 -2.66 8.82 -18.80
C VAL A 139 -1.71 9.06 -17.63
N TYR A 140 -0.46 9.46 -17.90
CA TYR A 140 0.54 9.66 -16.84
C TYR A 140 0.15 10.73 -15.80
N PRO A 141 -0.18 11.98 -16.17
CA PRO A 141 -0.64 12.97 -15.21
C PRO A 141 -1.99 12.61 -14.58
N GLY A 142 -2.89 11.94 -15.32
CA GLY A 142 -4.17 11.45 -14.79
C GLY A 142 -3.99 10.51 -13.60
N ARG A 143 -3.10 9.51 -13.74
CA ARG A 143 -2.71 8.59 -12.64
C ARG A 143 -2.17 9.35 -11.44
N LYS A 144 -1.26 10.28 -11.69
CA LYS A 144 -0.61 11.07 -10.63
C LYS A 144 -1.63 11.92 -9.87
N ASN A 145 -2.55 12.56 -10.57
CA ASN A 145 -3.60 13.39 -9.97
C ASN A 145 -4.56 12.56 -9.13
N ARG A 146 -5.07 11.44 -9.67
CA ARG A 146 -5.91 10.48 -8.91
C ARG A 146 -5.21 10.01 -7.64
N SER A 147 -3.95 9.58 -7.78
CA SER A 147 -3.15 9.09 -6.66
C SER A 147 -2.88 10.18 -5.61
N SER A 148 -2.64 11.42 -6.02
CA SER A 148 -2.46 12.55 -5.10
C SER A 148 -3.74 12.83 -4.30
N HIS A 149 -4.89 12.87 -4.98
CA HIS A 149 -6.19 13.12 -4.35
C HIS A 149 -6.58 12.00 -3.37
N ALA A 150 -6.44 10.73 -3.80
CA ALA A 150 -6.71 9.60 -2.93
C ALA A 150 -5.81 9.60 -1.68
N ARG A 151 -4.50 9.85 -1.84
CA ARG A 151 -3.57 9.95 -0.69
C ARG A 151 -3.91 11.09 0.27
N GLU A 152 -4.50 12.18 -0.21
CA GLU A 152 -4.98 13.26 0.66
C GLU A 152 -6.16 12.80 1.52
N LYS A 153 -7.15 12.14 0.92
CA LYS A 153 -8.31 11.60 1.64
C LYS A 153 -7.91 10.50 2.64
N PHE A 154 -6.98 9.62 2.25
CA PHE A 154 -6.44 8.58 3.13
C PHE A 154 -5.73 9.18 4.34
N ARG A 155 -4.95 10.26 4.15
CA ARG A 155 -4.31 10.95 5.27
C ARG A 155 -5.32 11.56 6.25
N ALA A 156 -6.39 12.15 5.74
CA ALA A 156 -7.47 12.67 6.59
C ALA A 156 -8.16 11.55 7.38
N TRP A 157 -8.34 10.37 6.77
CA TRP A 157 -8.82 9.18 7.49
C TRP A 157 -7.81 8.70 8.54
N GLU A 158 -6.51 8.60 8.20
CA GLU A 158 -5.45 8.22 9.15
C GLU A 158 -5.43 9.16 10.37
N ASP A 159 -5.60 10.48 10.18
CA ASP A 159 -5.71 11.45 11.27
C ASP A 159 -6.87 11.12 12.23
N ARG A 160 -8.02 10.65 11.72
CA ARG A 160 -9.15 10.18 12.56
C ARG A 160 -8.81 8.91 13.31
N VAL A 161 -8.07 7.97 12.69
CA VAL A 161 -7.58 6.75 13.37
C VAL A 161 -6.70 7.11 14.55
N PHE A 162 -5.75 8.02 14.36
CA PHE A 162 -4.88 8.47 15.44
C PHE A 162 -5.64 9.12 16.57
N GLU A 163 -6.60 9.99 16.24
CA GLU A 163 -7.43 10.63 17.25
C GLU A 163 -8.25 9.61 18.05
N LEU A 164 -8.80 8.60 17.39
CA LEU A 164 -9.50 7.51 18.06
C LEU A 164 -8.57 6.77 19.03
N ILE A 165 -7.38 6.38 18.56
CA ILE A 165 -6.38 5.67 19.36
C ILE A 165 -6.02 6.49 20.61
N ARG A 166 -5.78 7.80 20.46
CA ARG A 166 -5.44 8.68 21.59
C ARG A 166 -6.59 8.83 22.59
N ARG A 167 -7.82 9.02 22.12
CA ARG A 167 -8.98 9.27 22.99
C ARG A 167 -9.43 8.04 23.76
N THR A 168 -9.35 6.87 23.14
CA THR A 168 -10.01 5.66 23.67
C THR A 168 -9.02 4.61 24.16
N GLY A 169 -7.77 4.63 23.67
CA GLY A 169 -6.82 3.55 23.91
C GLY A 169 -7.32 2.18 23.42
N CYS A 170 -8.32 2.16 22.52
CA CYS A 170 -8.99 0.93 22.12
C CYS A 170 -8.08 -0.03 21.33
N CYS A 171 -7.14 0.54 20.58
CA CYS A 171 -6.15 -0.18 19.80
C CYS A 171 -4.85 0.63 19.75
N ASP A 172 -3.83 0.05 19.12
CA ASP A 172 -2.54 0.70 18.91
C ASP A 172 -2.24 0.80 17.41
N LEU A 173 -1.11 1.41 17.02
CA LEU A 173 -0.76 1.67 15.62
C LEU A 173 -0.71 0.42 14.73
N ASP A 174 -0.54 -0.76 15.33
CA ASP A 174 -0.65 -2.05 14.65
C ASP A 174 -2.00 -2.20 13.90
N VAL A 175 -3.05 -1.44 14.27
CA VAL A 175 -4.32 -1.39 13.54
C VAL A 175 -4.13 -1.04 12.06
N LEU A 176 -3.25 -0.09 11.74
CA LEU A 176 -2.98 0.37 10.37
C LEU A 176 -2.30 -0.70 9.49
N LEU A 177 -1.84 -1.80 10.10
CA LEU A 177 -1.23 -2.93 9.41
C LEU A 177 -2.24 -4.01 9.04
N ASP A 178 -3.50 -3.88 9.48
CA ASP A 178 -4.52 -4.87 9.13
C ASP A 178 -4.74 -4.92 7.61
N PRO A 179 -4.85 -6.12 7.01
CA PRO A 179 -5.10 -6.27 5.58
C PRO A 179 -6.36 -5.57 5.07
N VAL A 180 -7.33 -5.25 5.93
CA VAL A 180 -8.50 -4.44 5.53
C VAL A 180 -8.07 -3.06 5.01
N PHE A 181 -7.01 -2.48 5.59
CA PHE A 181 -6.50 -1.17 5.21
C PHE A 181 -5.50 -1.26 4.03
N LEU A 182 -5.95 -0.83 2.86
CA LEU A 182 -5.11 -0.68 1.67
C LEU A 182 -4.09 0.46 1.86
N ARG A 183 -2.81 0.14 1.90
CA ARG A 183 -1.74 1.14 2.04
C ARG A 183 -1.19 1.59 0.69
N PHE A 184 -0.99 2.89 0.48
CA PHE A 184 -0.16 3.35 -0.63
C PHE A 184 1.33 2.98 -0.42
N PRO A 185 2.02 2.52 -1.46
CA PRO A 185 3.47 2.36 -1.40
C PRO A 185 4.18 3.70 -1.18
N GLN A 186 5.27 3.65 -0.42
CA GLN A 186 6.18 4.75 -0.11
C GLN A 186 7.27 4.86 -1.18
N GLN A 187 7.96 6.01 -1.19
CA GLN A 187 9.02 6.27 -2.17
C GLN A 187 10.16 5.22 -2.14
N SER A 188 10.44 4.62 -0.99
CA SER A 188 11.49 3.60 -0.81
C SER A 188 11.06 2.18 -1.23
N GLU A 189 9.84 2.00 -1.72
CA GLU A 189 9.29 0.71 -2.12
C GLU A 189 9.22 0.61 -3.65
N GLU A 190 9.45 -0.58 -4.18
CA GLU A 190 9.39 -0.86 -5.62
C GLU A 190 7.94 -1.07 -6.03
N THR A 191 7.50 -0.32 -7.03
CA THR A 191 6.14 -0.44 -7.57
C THR A 191 6.09 -0.41 -9.09
N THR A 192 7.23 -0.23 -9.75
CA THR A 192 7.26 -0.19 -11.22
C THR A 192 6.86 -1.56 -11.73
N TRP A 193 5.78 -1.60 -12.49
CA TRP A 193 5.37 -2.78 -13.23
C TRP A 193 5.93 -2.68 -14.64
N PHE A 194 6.77 -3.63 -15.03
CA PHE A 194 7.24 -3.80 -16.40
C PHE A 194 6.42 -4.92 -17.02
N PRO A 195 5.33 -4.62 -17.77
CA PRO A 195 4.41 -5.64 -18.22
C PRO A 195 5.11 -6.67 -19.12
N GLY A 196 4.90 -7.95 -18.85
CA GLY A 196 5.50 -9.06 -19.59
C GLY A 196 6.84 -9.55 -19.05
N ARG A 197 7.43 -8.85 -18.06
CA ARG A 197 8.65 -9.29 -17.38
C ARG A 197 8.53 -10.72 -16.83
N GLU A 198 7.40 -11.04 -16.21
CA GLU A 198 7.15 -12.32 -15.58
C GLU A 198 7.16 -13.46 -16.63
N ALA A 199 6.49 -13.24 -17.76
CA ALA A 199 6.51 -14.19 -18.88
C ALA A 199 7.92 -14.42 -19.43
N LEU A 200 8.67 -13.34 -19.64
CA LEU A 200 10.04 -13.42 -20.16
C LEU A 200 10.99 -14.12 -19.19
N ALA A 201 10.85 -13.88 -17.89
CA ALA A 201 11.65 -14.54 -16.85
C ALA A 201 11.43 -16.06 -16.82
N GLU A 202 10.26 -16.53 -17.23
CA GLU A 202 9.91 -17.96 -17.37
C GLU A 202 10.28 -18.55 -18.74
N GLY A 203 10.91 -17.77 -19.63
CA GLY A 203 11.23 -18.20 -21.00
C GLY A 203 10.00 -18.30 -21.92
N ARG A 204 8.86 -17.75 -21.52
CA ARG A 204 7.66 -17.67 -22.36
C ARG A 204 7.75 -16.50 -23.34
N PRO A 205 7.05 -16.55 -24.48
CA PRO A 205 6.91 -15.38 -25.35
C PRO A 205 6.29 -14.20 -24.63
N ALA A 206 6.70 -12.98 -25.00
CA ALA A 206 6.09 -11.76 -24.50
C ALA A 206 4.57 -11.76 -24.74
N PRO A 207 3.76 -11.38 -23.73
CA PRO A 207 2.32 -11.28 -23.91
C PRO A 207 2.00 -10.20 -24.95
N ARG A 208 0.87 -10.35 -25.64
CA ARG A 208 0.40 -9.35 -26.63
C ARG A 208 -0.55 -8.31 -26.06
N ARG A 209 -1.12 -8.58 -24.88
CA ARG A 209 -2.13 -7.74 -24.21
C ARG A 209 -1.73 -7.50 -22.77
N LEU A 210 -1.97 -6.29 -22.28
CA LEU A 210 -1.70 -5.93 -20.87
C LEU A 210 -2.51 -6.79 -19.89
N LYS A 211 -3.73 -7.19 -20.23
CA LYS A 211 -4.53 -8.12 -19.40
C LYS A 211 -3.82 -9.45 -19.11
N ALA A 212 -3.10 -9.99 -20.09
CA ALA A 212 -2.33 -11.21 -19.89
C ALA A 212 -1.12 -10.96 -18.97
N ALA A 213 -0.39 -9.87 -19.23
CA ALA A 213 0.73 -9.46 -18.36
C ALA A 213 0.30 -9.16 -16.92
N LEU A 214 -0.92 -8.63 -16.71
CA LEU A 214 -1.46 -8.36 -15.39
C LEU A 214 -1.64 -9.65 -14.58
N ARG A 215 -2.25 -10.67 -15.19
CA ARG A 215 -2.45 -11.98 -14.54
C ARG A 215 -1.12 -12.60 -14.11
N ASP A 216 -0.11 -12.55 -14.98
CA ASP A 216 1.23 -13.06 -14.67
C ASP A 216 1.86 -12.27 -13.49
N CYS A 217 1.73 -10.94 -13.50
CA CYS A 217 2.23 -10.05 -12.44
C CYS A 217 1.57 -10.34 -11.08
N ASP A 218 0.25 -10.46 -11.06
CA ASP A 218 -0.53 -10.70 -9.85
C ASP A 218 -0.25 -12.08 -9.24
N GLN A 219 -0.06 -13.09 -10.09
CA GLN A 219 0.32 -14.43 -9.67
C GLN A 219 1.75 -14.47 -9.13
N ALA A 220 2.68 -13.76 -9.76
CA ALA A 220 4.08 -13.73 -9.35
C ALA A 220 4.32 -12.97 -8.04
N SER A 221 3.42 -12.05 -7.67
CA SER A 221 3.64 -11.12 -6.56
C SER A 221 2.35 -10.75 -5.85
N ALA A 222 2.04 -11.47 -4.76
CA ALA A 222 0.81 -11.25 -3.98
C ALA A 222 0.62 -9.80 -3.50
N TRP A 223 1.70 -9.06 -3.24
CA TRP A 223 1.63 -7.66 -2.81
C TRP A 223 1.03 -6.72 -3.87
N ARG A 224 1.08 -7.06 -5.16
CA ARG A 224 0.56 -6.25 -6.27
C ARG A 224 -0.92 -5.95 -6.08
N ASN A 225 -1.69 -6.97 -5.72
CA ASN A 225 -3.10 -6.85 -5.35
C ASN A 225 -3.32 -6.78 -3.83
N HIS A 226 -2.38 -6.21 -3.07
CA HIS A 226 -2.51 -6.07 -1.61
C HIS A 226 -2.86 -7.39 -0.90
N TYR A 227 -2.32 -8.50 -1.40
CA TYR A 227 -2.58 -9.85 -0.90
C TYR A 227 -4.04 -10.31 -0.99
N ARG A 228 -4.92 -9.61 -1.74
CA ARG A 228 -6.35 -9.95 -1.87
C ARG A 228 -6.59 -11.36 -2.44
N MET A 229 -5.75 -11.78 -3.38
CA MET A 229 -5.81 -13.13 -3.96
C MET A 229 -5.24 -14.22 -3.05
N ASN A 230 -4.46 -13.86 -2.02
CA ASN A 230 -3.91 -14.80 -1.06
C ASN A 230 -3.78 -14.14 0.33
N PRO A 231 -4.90 -13.88 1.03
CA PRO A 231 -4.88 -13.08 2.25
C PRO A 231 -4.07 -13.73 3.38
N GLY A 232 -4.01 -15.07 3.41
CA GLY A 232 -3.21 -15.86 4.36
C GLY A 232 -1.70 -15.61 4.26
N SER A 233 -1.22 -15.06 3.14
CA SER A 233 0.20 -14.70 2.97
C SER A 233 0.55 -13.31 3.48
N HIS A 234 -0.44 -12.52 3.93
CA HIS A 234 -0.20 -11.13 4.34
C HIS A 234 0.76 -11.04 5.54
N PRO A 235 1.84 -10.22 5.47
CA PRO A 235 2.85 -10.12 6.53
C PRO A 235 2.31 -9.79 7.93
N ALA A 236 1.22 -9.02 8.00
CA ALA A 236 0.56 -8.67 9.26
C ALA A 236 0.03 -9.86 10.07
N LEU A 237 -0.26 -11.01 9.43
CA LEU A 237 -0.66 -12.23 10.16
C LEU A 237 0.45 -12.78 11.06
N LYS A 238 1.70 -12.33 10.86
CA LYS A 238 2.89 -12.80 11.59
C LYS A 238 3.30 -11.85 12.73
N ILE A 239 2.57 -10.76 12.96
CA ILE A 239 2.95 -9.74 13.96
C ILE A 239 2.25 -10.03 15.29
N ARG A 240 2.93 -9.74 16.40
CA ARG A 240 2.31 -9.74 17.72
C ARG A 240 1.66 -8.37 17.97
N ARG A 241 0.33 -8.35 18.11
CA ARG A 241 -0.43 -7.14 18.47
C ARG A 241 -0.42 -6.98 19.98
N LEU A 242 0.43 -6.08 20.47
CA LEU A 242 0.58 -5.82 21.91
C LEU A 242 -0.14 -4.53 22.26
N ARG A 243 -0.93 -4.55 23.34
CA ARG A 243 -1.54 -3.33 23.90
C ARG A 243 -0.44 -2.42 24.45
N LEU A 244 -0.65 -1.10 24.34
CA LEU A 244 0.24 -0.07 24.91
C LEU A 244 1.68 -0.13 24.40
N LYS A 245 1.89 -0.62 23.18
CA LYS A 245 3.19 -0.70 22.52
C LYS A 245 3.75 0.68 22.17
N PHE A 246 2.86 1.66 21.93
CA PHE A 246 3.23 3.05 21.61
C PHE A 246 2.75 4.07 22.64
N THR A 247 2.15 3.61 23.75
CA THR A 247 1.77 4.47 24.89
C THR A 247 2.96 4.61 25.84
N PRO A 248 3.27 5.84 26.34
CA PRO A 248 4.24 6.03 27.41
C PRO A 248 3.86 5.21 28.64
N SER A 249 4.85 4.78 29.45
CA SER A 249 4.53 4.26 30.79
C SER A 249 4.16 5.45 31.67
N ASP A 250 3.19 5.30 32.57
CA ASP A 250 2.97 6.29 33.61
C ASP A 250 4.30 6.58 34.33
N PRO A 251 4.60 7.85 34.68
CA PRO A 251 5.69 8.13 35.59
C PRO A 251 5.45 7.35 36.90
N PRO A 252 6.50 6.86 37.57
CA PRO A 252 6.32 6.24 38.88
C PRO A 252 5.56 7.22 39.77
N ALA A 253 4.52 6.74 40.45
CA ALA A 253 3.82 7.50 41.47
C ALA A 253 4.85 8.07 42.45
N GLN A 254 4.83 9.38 42.64
CA GLN A 254 5.62 10.04 43.68
C GLN A 254 5.08 9.67 45.06
#